data_AF-A0A9L0K4Q5-F1
#
_entry.id   AF-A0A9L0K4Q5-F1
#
_cell.length_a   1.000
_cell.length_b   1.000
_cell.length_c   1.000
_cell.angle_alpha   90.00
_cell.angle_beta   90.00
_cell.angle_gamma   90.00
#
_symmetry.space_group_name_H-M   'P 1'
#
loop_
_entity.id
_entity.type
_entity.pdbx_description
1 polymer ?
#
loop_
_entity_poly.entity_id
_entity_poly.type
_entity_poly.pdbx_seq_one_letter_code
_entity_poly.pdbx_strand_id
1 'polypeptide(L)'
;MLSEVLLVSAPGKVILHGEHAVVHGKVALAVALNLRTFLRLQPHSTGKVGLNLPNIGIKQAWDVASLQLLDTSFLGGLRRTWN
;
A
#
# COMPACT_ATOMS: atom_id res chain seq x y z
N MET A 1 14.20 -10.36 11.16
CA MET A 1 12.97 -10.34 10.32
C MET A 1 12.07 -11.47 10.79
N LEU A 2 10.77 -11.25 10.86
CA LEU A 2 9.80 -12.30 11.20
C LEU A 2 9.84 -13.39 10.11
N SER A 3 9.94 -14.65 10.53
CA SER A 3 9.93 -15.83 9.64
C SER A 3 8.51 -16.34 9.36
N GLU A 4 7.52 -15.80 10.05
CA GLU A 4 6.13 -16.23 9.99
C GLU A 4 5.34 -15.56 8.86
N VAL A 5 4.27 -16.22 8.43
CA VAL A 5 3.29 -15.63 7.49
C VAL A 5 2.44 -14.64 8.24
N LEU A 6 2.38 -13.40 7.75
CA LEU A 6 1.52 -12.36 8.28
C LEU A 6 0.21 -12.30 7.47
N LEU A 7 -0.92 -12.44 8.15
CA LEU A 7 -2.25 -12.21 7.58
C LEU A 7 -2.88 -10.98 8.25
N VAL A 8 -3.12 -9.95 7.46
CA VAL A 8 -3.73 -8.70 7.93
C VAL A 8 -4.96 -8.35 7.10
N SER A 9 -5.84 -7.53 7.67
CA SER A 9 -6.96 -6.99 6.93
C SER A 9 -7.33 -5.58 7.40
N ALA A 10 -7.90 -4.81 6.48
CA ALA A 10 -8.41 -3.46 6.72
C ALA A 10 -9.89 -3.35 6.27
N PRO A 11 -10.73 -2.60 7.00
CA PRO A 11 -12.12 -2.37 6.60
C PRO A 11 -12.20 -1.35 5.44
N GLY A 12 -13.32 -1.37 4.72
CA GLY A 12 -13.71 -0.28 3.83
C GLY A 12 -14.19 0.95 4.60
N LYS A 13 -14.58 1.99 3.87
CA LYS A 13 -15.17 3.22 4.40
C LYS A 13 -16.42 3.58 3.62
N VAL A 14 -17.46 4.00 4.32
CA VAL A 14 -18.66 4.62 3.73
C VAL A 14 -18.92 5.95 4.43
N ILE A 15 -19.51 6.92 3.71
CA ILE A 15 -19.96 8.18 4.31
C ILE A 15 -21.42 7.97 4.71
N LEU A 16 -21.74 8.13 5.99
CA LEU A 16 -23.10 7.99 6.50
C LEU A 16 -23.90 9.27 6.29
N HIS A 17 -23.25 10.44 6.45
CA HIS A 17 -23.86 11.77 6.29
C HIS A 17 -22.83 12.79 5.82
N GLY A 18 -23.30 13.80 5.10
CA GLY A 18 -22.50 14.97 4.70
C GLY A 18 -21.71 14.81 3.40
N GLU A 19 -22.10 13.88 2.52
CA GLU A 19 -21.43 13.59 1.24
C GLU A 19 -21.18 14.83 0.39
N HIS A 20 -22.22 15.62 0.11
CA HIS A 20 -22.10 16.88 -0.63
C HIS A 20 -21.82 18.08 0.28
N ALA A 21 -22.22 18.00 1.56
CA ALA A 21 -22.04 19.10 2.50
C ALA A 21 -20.56 19.36 2.84
N VAL A 22 -19.74 18.31 2.89
CA VAL A 22 -18.30 18.43 3.17
C VAL A 22 -17.53 19.23 2.13
N VAL A 23 -18.01 19.22 0.87
CA VAL A 23 -17.45 20.02 -0.22
C VAL A 23 -17.56 21.53 0.07
N HIS A 24 -18.53 21.92 0.90
CA HIS A 24 -18.76 23.29 1.34
C HIS A 24 -18.28 23.56 2.78
N GLY A 25 -17.31 22.77 3.27
CA GLY A 25 -16.69 22.96 4.58
C GLY A 25 -17.58 22.57 5.77
N LYS A 26 -18.65 21.79 5.54
CA LYS A 26 -19.49 21.25 6.62
C LYS A 26 -18.97 19.89 7.08
N VAL A 27 -19.37 19.48 8.28
CA VAL A 27 -18.96 18.18 8.85
C VAL A 27 -19.61 17.04 8.06
N ALA A 28 -18.84 15.96 7.86
CA ALA A 28 -19.33 14.68 7.39
C ALA A 28 -18.95 13.57 8.36
N LEU A 29 -19.76 12.52 8.39
CA LEU A 29 -19.53 11.34 9.22
C LEU A 29 -19.21 10.16 8.31
N ALA A 30 -18.00 9.62 8.43
CA ALA A 30 -17.58 8.41 7.76
C ALA A 30 -17.44 7.27 8.76
N VAL A 31 -17.81 6.05 8.36
CA VAL A 31 -17.76 4.86 9.21
C VAL A 31 -17.01 3.73 8.51
N ALA A 32 -16.43 2.85 9.31
CA ALA A 32 -15.79 1.65 8.83
C ALA A 32 -16.86 0.67 8.32
N LEU A 33 -16.70 0.22 7.07
CA LEU A 33 -17.53 -0.80 6.47
C LEU A 33 -16.86 -2.16 6.64
N ASN A 34 -17.58 -3.14 7.20
CA ASN A 34 -17.03 -4.47 7.47
C ASN A 34 -16.83 -5.34 6.21
N LEU A 35 -16.67 -4.72 5.03
CA LEU A 35 -16.17 -5.36 3.82
C LEU A 35 -14.64 -5.24 3.82
N ARG A 36 -13.97 -6.28 4.29
CA ARG A 36 -12.53 -6.25 4.55
C ARG A 36 -11.69 -6.63 3.33
N THR A 37 -10.61 -5.89 3.11
CA THR A 37 -9.53 -6.26 2.19
C THR A 37 -8.46 -7.01 2.97
N PHE A 38 -8.04 -8.16 2.46
CA PHE A 38 -7.03 -9.01 3.10
C PHE A 38 -5.69 -8.91 2.36
N LEU A 39 -4.60 -8.93 3.12
CA LEU A 39 -3.25 -9.04 2.61
C LEU A 39 -2.53 -10.17 3.33
N ARG A 40 -1.93 -11.06 2.55
CA ARG A 40 -1.07 -12.15 3.03
C ARG A 40 0.36 -11.84 2.64
N LEU A 41 1.22 -11.64 3.63
CA LEU A 41 2.65 -11.43 3.45
C LEU A 41 3.39 -12.67 3.92
N GLN A 42 4.20 -13.24 3.03
CA GLN A 42 4.98 -14.44 3.31
C GLN A 42 6.45 -14.14 3.02
N PRO A 43 7.35 -14.30 4.01
CA PRO A 43 8.79 -14.24 3.77
C PRO A 43 9.21 -15.29 2.75
N HIS A 44 10.12 -14.91 1.86
CA HIS A 44 10.61 -15.79 0.80
C HIS A 44 12.14 -15.63 0.69
N SER A 45 12.85 -16.74 0.53
CA SER A 45 14.32 -16.77 0.51
C SER A 45 14.93 -16.59 -0.88
N THR A 46 14.11 -16.44 -1.94
CA THR A 46 14.61 -16.43 -3.33
C THR A 46 15.10 -15.07 -3.83
N GLY A 47 15.31 -14.08 -2.94
CA GLY A 47 15.78 -12.74 -3.35
C GLY A 47 14.83 -11.97 -4.26
N LYS A 48 13.54 -12.33 -4.29
CA LYS A 48 12.50 -11.66 -5.10
C LYS A 48 11.35 -11.16 -4.24
N VAL A 49 10.77 -10.05 -4.65
CA VAL A 49 9.51 -9.52 -4.10
C VAL A 49 8.39 -9.82 -5.09
N GLY A 50 7.38 -10.58 -4.67
CA GLY A 50 6.21 -10.90 -5.48
C GLY A 50 4.97 -10.14 -5.00
N LEU A 51 4.18 -9.63 -5.94
CA LEU A 51 2.88 -9.02 -5.70
C LEU A 51 1.82 -9.76 -6.52
N ASN A 52 0.78 -10.23 -5.86
CA ASN A 52 -0.37 -10.88 -6.48
C ASN A 52 -1.65 -10.15 -6.08
N LEU A 53 -2.35 -9.58 -7.05
CA LEU A 53 -3.60 -8.85 -6.91
C LEU A 53 -4.70 -9.61 -7.67
N PRO A 54 -5.28 -10.66 -7.07
CA PRO A 54 -6.16 -11.60 -7.77
C PRO A 54 -7.42 -10.93 -8.33
N ASN A 55 -7.99 -9.95 -7.60
CA ASN A 55 -9.22 -9.25 -7.99
C ASN A 55 -9.10 -8.47 -9.31
N ILE A 56 -7.87 -8.12 -9.71
CA ILE A 56 -7.59 -7.42 -10.97
C ILE A 56 -6.69 -8.22 -11.91
N GLY A 57 -6.40 -9.49 -11.59
CA GLY A 57 -5.61 -10.39 -12.43
C GLY A 57 -4.13 -10.02 -12.58
N ILE A 58 -3.57 -9.20 -11.70
CA ILE A 58 -2.16 -8.76 -11.80
C ILE A 58 -1.27 -9.64 -10.92
N LYS A 59 -0.22 -10.19 -11.51
CA LYS A 59 0.86 -10.86 -10.80
C LYS A 59 2.20 -10.35 -11.31
N GLN A 60 2.99 -9.76 -10.42
CA GLN A 60 4.30 -9.21 -10.75
C GLN A 60 5.34 -9.70 -9.74
N ALA A 61 6.59 -9.78 -10.18
CA ALA A 61 7.70 -10.12 -9.32
C ALA A 61 8.93 -9.33 -9.76
N TRP A 62 9.68 -8.84 -8.78
CA TRP A 62 10.91 -8.08 -9.00
C TRP A 62 12.05 -8.72 -8.23
N ASP A 63 13.25 -8.60 -8.79
CA ASP A 63 14.47 -8.99 -8.12
C ASP A 63 14.88 -7.92 -7.10
N VAL A 64 15.24 -8.34 -5.88
CA VAL A 64 15.60 -7.41 -4.79
C VAL A 64 16.86 -6.62 -5.15
N ALA A 65 17.85 -7.24 -5.80
CA ALA A 65 19.08 -6.53 -6.18
C ALA A 65 18.77 -5.43 -7.20
N SER A 66 17.87 -5.69 -8.14
CA SER A 66 17.42 -4.68 -9.11
C SER A 66 16.67 -3.52 -8.43
N LEU A 67 15.81 -3.80 -7.45
CA LEU A 67 15.13 -2.76 -6.68
C LEU A 67 16.09 -1.92 -5.84
N GLN A 68 17.12 -2.54 -5.25
CA GLN A 68 18.15 -1.83 -4.47
C GLN A 68 18.97 -0.85 -5.32
N LEU A 69 19.21 -1.14 -6.59
CA LEU A 69 19.86 -0.20 -7.52
C LEU A 69 19.01 1.04 -7.82
N LEU A 70 17.68 0.92 -7.78
CA LEU A 70 16.79 2.07 -7.94
C LEU A 70 16.82 2.96 -6.68
N ASP A 71 16.90 2.38 -5.49
CA ASP A 71 16.97 3.13 -4.23
C ASP A 71 18.24 4.00 -4.15
N THR A 72 19.40 3.45 -4.54
CA THR A 72 20.65 4.22 -4.59
C THR A 72 20.62 5.35 -5.61
N SER A 73 19.89 5.17 -6.73
CA SER A 73 19.69 6.23 -7.72
C SER A 73 18.82 7.38 -7.20
N PHE A 74 17.86 7.08 -6.31
CA PHE A 74 16.98 8.08 -5.71
C PHE A 74 17.72 8.95 -4.67
N LEU A 75 18.59 8.32 -3.86
CA LEU A 75 19.39 9.03 -2.85
C LEU A 75 20.57 9.81 -3.46
N GLY A 76 21.05 9.45 -4.66
CA GLY A 76 22.09 10.18 -5.38
C GLY A 76 21.66 11.53 -5.95
N GLY A 77 20.36 11.84 -5.96
CA GLY A 77 19.79 13.07 -6.54
C GLY A 77 19.49 14.21 -5.57
N LEU A 78 19.57 13.98 -4.24
CA LEU A 78 19.20 14.97 -3.22
C LEU A 78 20.37 15.91 -2.85
N ARG A 79 20.95 16.58 -3.85
CA ARG A 79 21.76 17.80 -3.69
C ARG A 79 21.21 18.97 -4.52
N ARG A 80 19.87 19.08 -4.64
CA ARG A 80 19.25 20.34 -5.03
C ARG A 80 18.91 21.14 -3.78
N THR A 81 19.71 22.18 -3.56
CA THR A 81 19.44 23.27 -2.63
C THR A 81 18.05 23.84 -2.90
N TRP A 82 17.14 23.73 -1.93
CA TRP A 82 15.98 24.62 -1.88
C TRP A 82 16.48 25.95 -1.32
N ASN A 83 16.39 26.98 -2.16
CA ASN A 83 16.54 28.38 -1.80
C ASN A 83 15.16 28.95 -1.48
#